data_AF-A0A9R1EVQ5-F1
#
_entry.id   AF-A0A9R1EVQ5-F1
#
_cell.length_a   1.000
_cell.length_b   1.000
_cell.length_c   1.000
_cell.angle_alpha   90.00
_cell.angle_beta   90.00
_cell.angle_gamma   90.00
#
_symmetry.space_group_name_H-M   'P 1'
#
loop_
_entity.id
_entity.type
_entity.pdbx_description
1 polymer ?
#
loop_
_entity_poly.entity_id
_entity_poly.type
_entity_poly.pdbx_seq_one_letter_code
_entity_poly.pdbx_strand_id
1 'polypeptide(L)'
;MIAELALASDVADYVRFRAVCQPWRRCSPDPRAGGLDGRFLPRQWIMLDKSFAGPRRHRFLNVSTGECIRMDLPELAGHTLLALTPEGLLLLLHEPSLVVRLLNPLTHQLTDLPPMTALLTPEQHRSWSCGFEMGKLISVSGVGLVAEASTVAVSFFNQGFVVAKPDDVSWTVVGNGSMSSCMPFAGRFYCANYRGVMLLTTSSDQQPPRLHMVVDRSKSCDLFQMMRTHHQLVDNGGELMLVLRTPLYQYSGYERRYDVYRVDLEAGVLVPIKGFNGRAVFMGIGRAISVSAETPFSSVAADTIYLGHDCDGHIQGYNIADGSTCSLELDELVCPPSVVDCLRVCIQGVGRWLA
;
A
#
# COMPACT_ATOMS: atom_id res chain seq x y z
N MET A 1 23.65 19.77 10.46
CA MET A 1 23.83 20.45 9.15
C MET A 1 22.46 20.74 8.57
N ILE A 2 22.25 21.84 7.82
CA ILE A 2 20.93 22.24 7.28
C ILE A 2 20.26 21.10 6.48
N ALA A 3 21.06 20.33 5.72
CA ALA A 3 20.56 19.19 4.95
C ALA A 3 19.89 18.12 5.84
N GLU A 4 20.44 17.82 7.02
CA GLU A 4 19.84 16.86 7.95
C GLU A 4 18.55 17.37 8.56
N LEU A 5 18.43 18.69 8.78
CA LEU A 5 17.18 19.30 9.24
C LEU A 5 16.11 19.25 8.16
N ALA A 6 16.49 19.49 6.89
CA ALA A 6 15.57 19.33 5.76
C ALA A 6 15.09 17.88 5.62
N LEU A 7 16.01 16.91 5.74
CA LEU A 7 15.67 15.48 5.66
C LEU A 7 14.81 15.01 6.84
N ALA A 8 15.05 15.52 8.04
CA ALA A 8 14.23 15.22 9.22
C ALA A 8 12.81 15.79 9.11
N SER A 9 12.62 16.85 8.31
CA SER A 9 11.30 17.42 7.99
C SER A 9 10.60 16.58 6.92
N ASP A 10 11.17 16.54 5.70
CA ASP A 10 10.63 15.80 4.57
C ASP A 10 11.72 15.49 3.53
N VAL A 11 11.65 14.32 2.91
CA VAL A 11 12.50 13.94 1.77
C VAL A 11 12.36 14.94 0.61
N ALA A 12 11.16 15.47 0.37
CA ALA A 12 10.92 16.50 -0.63
C ALA A 12 11.75 17.77 -0.36
N ASP A 13 11.83 18.20 0.90
CA ASP A 13 12.61 19.37 1.31
C ASP A 13 14.11 19.13 1.18
N TYR A 14 14.56 17.91 1.49
CA TYR A 14 15.94 17.50 1.23
C TYR A 14 16.31 17.54 -0.26
N VAL A 15 15.43 17.04 -1.13
CA VAL A 15 15.63 17.09 -2.59
C VAL A 15 15.65 18.54 -3.09
N ARG A 16 14.74 19.40 -2.60
CA ARG A 16 14.71 20.84 -2.91
C ARG A 16 15.98 21.55 -2.47
N PHE A 17 16.45 21.29 -1.25
CA PHE A 17 17.71 21.82 -0.72
C PHE A 17 18.88 21.49 -1.65
N ARG A 18 18.98 20.24 -2.11
CA ARG A 18 20.01 19.79 -3.07
C ARG A 18 19.85 20.36 -4.48
N ALA A 19 18.67 20.84 -4.84
CA ALA A 19 18.40 21.43 -6.14
C ALA A 19 18.90 22.89 -6.25
N VAL A 20 19.07 23.60 -5.12
CA VAL A 20 19.43 25.03 -5.08
C VAL A 20 20.75 25.33 -5.81
N CYS A 21 21.84 24.65 -5.45
CA CYS A 21 23.14 24.86 -6.08
C CYS A 21 24.08 23.66 -5.95
N GLN A 22 25.11 23.60 -6.79
CA GLN A 22 26.07 22.50 -6.82
C GLN A 22 26.85 22.33 -5.50
N PRO A 23 27.32 23.38 -4.81
CA PRO A 23 27.97 23.23 -3.51
C PRO A 23 27.09 22.53 -2.46
N TRP A 24 25.80 22.90 -2.36
CA TRP A 24 24.87 22.30 -1.40
C TRP A 24 24.57 20.84 -1.73
N ARG A 25 24.45 20.52 -3.02
CA ARG A 25 24.32 19.15 -3.49
C ARG A 25 25.54 18.29 -3.15
N ARG A 26 26.74 18.86 -3.25
CA ARG A 26 28.00 18.15 -2.96
C ARG A 26 28.27 17.96 -1.48
N CYS A 27 27.78 18.86 -0.62
CA CYS A 27 28.00 18.77 0.82
C CYS A 27 26.98 17.88 1.56
N SER A 28 26.13 17.14 0.84
CA SER A 28 25.13 16.25 1.41
C SER A 28 25.11 14.88 0.69
N PRO A 29 24.71 13.78 1.35
CA PRO A 29 24.65 12.44 0.72
C PRO A 29 23.71 12.35 -0.49
N ASP A 30 24.10 11.68 -1.58
CA ASP A 30 23.19 11.45 -2.71
C ASP A 30 22.07 10.48 -2.30
N PRO A 31 20.79 10.92 -2.31
CA PRO A 31 19.68 10.05 -1.93
C PRO A 31 19.50 8.84 -2.86
N ARG A 32 20.13 8.86 -4.04
CA ARG A 32 20.14 7.76 -5.00
C ARG A 32 21.18 6.69 -4.69
N ALA A 33 22.26 7.05 -4.00
CA ALA A 33 23.33 6.12 -3.69
C ALA A 33 22.97 5.12 -2.57
N GLY A 34 21.92 5.40 -1.79
CA GLY A 34 21.52 4.60 -0.63
C GLY A 34 20.58 3.44 -0.93
N GLY A 35 20.19 3.20 -2.19
CA GLY A 35 19.22 2.16 -2.55
C GLY A 35 17.90 2.34 -1.80
N LEU A 36 17.58 1.41 -0.89
CA LEU A 36 16.39 1.42 -0.03
C LEU A 36 16.67 2.00 1.38
N ASP A 37 17.59 2.97 1.50
CA ASP A 37 17.86 3.68 2.77
C ASP A 37 16.57 4.32 3.31
N GLY A 38 16.20 3.88 4.51
CA GLY A 38 14.94 4.24 5.16
C GLY A 38 14.74 5.74 5.35
N ARG A 39 15.82 6.53 5.38
CA ARG A 39 15.77 8.00 5.55
C ARG A 39 15.21 8.73 4.34
N PHE A 40 15.33 8.15 3.14
CA PHE A 40 14.88 8.79 1.90
C PHE A 40 13.51 8.26 1.43
N LEU A 41 12.81 7.49 2.25
CA LEU A 41 11.50 6.94 1.90
C LEU A 41 10.40 7.99 2.06
N PRO A 42 9.59 8.27 1.01
CA PRO A 42 8.58 9.31 1.04
C PRO A 42 7.27 8.80 1.69
N ARG A 43 7.34 8.33 2.95
CA ARG A 43 6.24 7.63 3.66
C ARG A 43 4.94 8.42 3.76
N GLN A 44 5.03 9.75 3.76
CA GLN A 44 3.87 10.64 3.86
C GLN A 44 3.27 10.99 2.49
N TRP A 45 3.93 10.63 1.39
CA TRP A 45 3.50 11.01 0.05
C TRP A 45 2.73 9.90 -0.62
N ILE A 46 1.52 10.22 -1.09
CA ILE A 46 0.68 9.32 -1.88
C ILE A 46 0.52 9.86 -3.30
N MET A 47 0.62 8.99 -4.29
CA MET A 47 0.32 9.33 -5.68
C MET A 47 -1.19 9.53 -5.85
N LEU A 48 -1.58 10.67 -6.44
CA LEU A 48 -2.97 11.01 -6.71
C LEU A 48 -3.45 10.63 -8.13
N ASP A 49 -2.61 10.87 -9.13
CA ASP A 49 -3.00 10.72 -10.53
C ASP A 49 -2.64 9.32 -11.05
N LYS A 50 -3.66 8.49 -11.18
CA LYS A 50 -3.56 7.17 -11.82
C LYS A 50 -4.04 7.15 -13.27
N SER A 51 -4.86 8.11 -13.71
CA SER A 51 -5.54 8.01 -15.02
C SER A 51 -5.82 9.32 -15.79
N PHE A 52 -5.59 10.51 -15.21
CA PHE A 52 -6.08 11.79 -15.81
C PHE A 52 -5.00 12.82 -16.17
N ALA A 53 -3.77 12.66 -15.71
CA ALA A 53 -2.67 13.51 -16.13
C ALA A 53 -1.92 12.81 -17.27
N GLY A 54 -1.55 13.52 -18.34
CA GLY A 54 -0.82 12.95 -19.47
C GLY A 54 0.38 12.10 -19.02
N PRO A 55 0.92 11.23 -19.90
CA PRO A 55 1.58 9.94 -19.58
C PRO A 55 2.85 9.99 -18.71
N ARG A 56 3.24 11.15 -18.19
CA ARG A 56 4.46 11.34 -17.42
C ARG A 56 4.33 12.21 -16.18
N ARG A 57 3.30 13.06 -16.06
CA ARG A 57 3.24 14.04 -14.95
C ARG A 57 2.23 13.61 -13.90
N HIS A 58 2.70 13.24 -12.71
CA HIS A 58 1.87 12.73 -11.62
C HIS A 58 1.82 13.71 -10.45
N ARG A 59 0.64 13.88 -9.84
CA ARG A 59 0.50 14.57 -8.56
C ARG A 59 0.76 13.64 -7.39
N PHE A 60 1.40 14.17 -6.36
CA PHE A 60 1.56 13.54 -5.06
C PHE A 60 1.04 14.46 -3.96
N LEU A 61 0.41 13.87 -2.95
CA LEU A 61 -0.11 14.56 -1.77
C LEU A 61 0.63 14.08 -0.53
N ASN A 62 1.13 15.01 0.29
CA ASN A 62 1.58 14.70 1.63
C ASN A 62 0.35 14.61 2.56
N VAL A 63 0.10 13.42 3.13
CA VAL A 63 -1.06 13.14 3.99
C VAL A 63 -0.95 13.67 5.42
N SER A 64 0.15 14.34 5.75
CA SER A 64 0.36 15.01 7.04
C SER A 64 0.26 16.52 6.90
N THR A 65 0.81 17.09 5.82
CA THR A 65 0.87 18.55 5.61
C THR A 65 -0.15 19.08 4.61
N GLY A 66 -0.74 18.21 3.78
CA GLY A 66 -1.66 18.61 2.71
C GLY A 66 -0.95 19.21 1.50
N GLU A 67 0.38 19.24 1.51
CA GLU A 67 1.17 19.73 0.39
C GLU A 67 0.96 18.86 -0.85
N CYS A 68 0.78 19.49 -2.01
CA CYS A 68 0.64 18.82 -3.28
C CYS A 68 1.80 19.20 -4.21
N ILE A 69 2.48 18.20 -4.76
CA ILE A 69 3.57 18.39 -5.73
C ILE A 69 3.23 17.71 -7.05
N ARG A 70 3.84 18.18 -8.13
CA ARG A 70 3.74 17.58 -9.47
C ARG A 70 5.13 17.14 -9.91
N MET A 71 5.26 15.91 -10.37
CA MET A 71 6.53 15.32 -10.78
C MET A 71 6.39 14.68 -12.16
N ASP A 72 7.44 14.80 -12.95
CA ASP A 72 7.59 14.07 -14.21
C ASP A 72 8.31 12.75 -13.90
N LEU A 73 7.68 11.60 -14.16
CA LEU A 73 8.22 10.26 -13.88
C LEU A 73 8.48 9.52 -15.20
N PRO A 74 9.54 9.88 -15.95
CA PRO A 74 9.88 9.21 -17.21
C PRO A 74 10.20 7.72 -17.02
N GLU A 75 10.58 7.30 -15.81
CA GLU A 75 10.88 5.92 -15.44
C GLU A 75 9.68 4.99 -15.55
N LEU A 76 8.45 5.53 -15.55
CA LEU A 76 7.23 4.74 -15.78
C LEU A 76 7.08 4.28 -17.23
N ALA A 77 7.79 4.91 -18.18
CA ALA A 77 7.74 4.50 -19.58
C ALA A 77 8.25 3.06 -19.73
N GLY A 78 7.48 2.21 -20.41
CA GLY A 78 7.81 0.79 -20.61
C GLY A 78 7.63 -0.09 -19.37
N HIS A 79 7.00 0.43 -18.31
CA HIS A 79 6.71 -0.31 -17.09
C HIS A 79 5.21 -0.33 -16.79
N THR A 80 4.75 -1.40 -16.15
CA THR A 80 3.43 -1.46 -15.54
C THR A 80 3.53 -1.21 -14.04
N LEU A 81 2.73 -0.28 -13.52
CA LEU A 81 2.59 -0.05 -12.09
C LEU A 81 1.78 -1.19 -11.44
N LEU A 82 2.44 -2.02 -10.64
CA LEU A 82 1.82 -3.17 -9.98
C LEU A 82 1.16 -2.80 -8.65
N ALA A 83 1.82 -1.97 -7.85
CA ALA A 83 1.36 -1.59 -6.52
C ALA A 83 2.05 -0.32 -5.99
N LEU A 84 1.46 0.26 -4.95
CA LEU A 84 2.03 1.37 -4.18
C LEU A 84 2.38 0.84 -2.79
N THR A 85 3.61 1.08 -2.34
CA THR A 85 4.03 0.63 -1.00
C THR A 85 3.61 1.64 0.07
N PRO A 86 3.37 1.20 1.32
CA PRO A 86 3.12 2.12 2.44
C PRO A 86 4.29 3.07 2.74
N GLU A 87 5.50 2.77 2.26
CA GLU A 87 6.66 3.65 2.33
C GLU A 87 6.71 4.74 1.25
N GLY A 88 5.71 4.80 0.37
CA GLY A 88 5.61 5.79 -0.70
C GLY A 88 6.39 5.42 -1.98
N LEU A 89 6.85 4.17 -2.10
CA LEU A 89 7.51 3.67 -3.30
C LEU A 89 6.49 3.11 -4.31
N LEU A 90 6.90 3.04 -5.57
CA LEU A 90 6.11 2.46 -6.66
C LEU A 90 6.71 1.12 -7.06
N LEU A 91 5.93 0.04 -6.99
CA LEU A 91 6.33 -1.28 -7.46
C LEU A 91 6.01 -1.39 -8.96
N LEU A 92 7.04 -1.51 -9.77
CA LEU A 92 6.96 -1.52 -11.22
C LEU A 92 7.37 -2.89 -11.77
N LEU A 93 6.74 -3.29 -12.88
CA LEU A 93 7.17 -4.41 -13.71
C LEU A 93 7.71 -3.87 -15.03
N HIS A 94 8.96 -4.16 -15.34
CA HIS A 94 9.51 -3.90 -16.67
C HIS A 94 9.03 -4.99 -17.63
N GLU A 95 8.04 -4.69 -18.47
CA GLU A 95 7.36 -5.68 -19.32
C GLU A 95 8.29 -6.53 -20.20
N PRO A 96 9.35 -5.97 -20.83
CA PRO A 96 10.23 -6.75 -21.70
C PRO A 96 11.13 -7.77 -20.98
N SER A 97 11.57 -7.49 -19.75
CA SER A 97 12.48 -8.37 -19.00
C SER A 97 11.85 -9.05 -17.79
N LEU A 98 10.62 -8.67 -17.45
CA LEU A 98 9.90 -9.06 -16.25
C LEU A 98 10.65 -8.77 -14.94
N VAL A 99 11.63 -7.86 -14.98
CA VAL A 99 12.34 -7.36 -13.79
C VAL A 99 11.36 -6.52 -12.98
N VAL A 100 11.28 -6.82 -11.68
CA VAL A 100 10.49 -6.02 -10.74
C VAL A 100 11.39 -4.90 -10.23
N ARG A 101 10.84 -3.70 -10.10
CA ARG A 101 11.58 -2.52 -9.66
C ARG A 101 10.83 -1.76 -8.60
N LEU A 102 11.55 -1.19 -7.64
CA LEU A 102 11.01 -0.16 -6.76
C LEU A 102 11.51 1.20 -7.22
N LEU A 103 10.57 2.10 -7.51
CA LEU A 103 10.86 3.50 -7.82
C LEU A 103 10.55 4.36 -6.60
N ASN A 104 11.55 5.12 -6.15
CA ASN A 104 11.33 6.26 -5.27
C ASN A 104 10.96 7.49 -6.13
N PRO A 105 9.70 7.96 -6.09
CA PRO A 105 9.25 9.01 -6.97
C PRO A 105 9.90 10.37 -6.68
N LEU A 106 10.35 10.63 -5.44
CA LEU A 106 10.96 11.92 -5.08
C LEU A 106 12.44 11.99 -5.45
N THR A 107 13.14 10.86 -5.39
CA THR A 107 14.59 10.80 -5.63
C THR A 107 14.94 10.25 -7.01
N HIS A 108 13.95 9.75 -7.75
CA HIS A 108 14.11 9.04 -9.03
C HIS A 108 15.00 7.79 -8.94
N GLN A 109 15.18 7.25 -7.73
CA GLN A 109 15.98 6.05 -7.54
C GLN A 109 15.17 4.81 -7.94
N LEU A 110 15.69 4.05 -8.90
CA LEU A 110 15.23 2.71 -9.24
C LEU A 110 16.08 1.66 -8.53
N THR A 111 15.42 0.71 -7.89
CA THR A 111 16.06 -0.46 -7.28
C THR A 111 15.54 -1.71 -7.95
N ASP A 112 16.43 -2.48 -8.57
CA ASP A 112 16.09 -3.72 -9.24
C ASP A 112 15.90 -4.85 -8.21
N LEU A 113 14.87 -5.66 -8.44
CA LEU A 113 14.54 -6.88 -7.71
C LEU A 113 14.55 -8.06 -8.69
N PRO A 114 14.58 -9.31 -8.20
CA PRO A 114 14.60 -10.47 -9.08
C PRO A 114 13.44 -10.46 -10.09
N PRO A 115 13.65 -10.98 -11.31
CA PRO A 115 12.59 -11.06 -12.30
C PRO A 115 11.47 -12.02 -11.88
N MET A 116 10.25 -11.75 -12.35
CA MET A 116 9.08 -12.61 -12.11
C MET A 116 9.15 -13.95 -12.84
N THR A 117 10.11 -14.14 -13.76
CA THR A 117 10.20 -15.31 -14.64
C THR A 117 10.12 -16.63 -13.88
N ALA A 118 10.81 -16.76 -12.75
CA ALA A 118 10.80 -17.98 -11.94
C ALA A 118 9.48 -18.23 -11.19
N LEU A 119 8.60 -17.22 -11.08
CA LEU A 119 7.32 -17.28 -10.38
C LEU A 119 6.13 -17.50 -11.33
N LEU A 120 6.34 -17.47 -12.65
CA LEU A 120 5.26 -17.59 -13.61
C LEU A 120 4.81 -19.04 -13.79
N THR A 121 3.50 -19.23 -13.96
CA THR A 121 2.96 -20.53 -14.39
C THR A 121 3.31 -20.80 -15.87
N PRO A 122 3.27 -22.06 -16.34
CA PRO A 122 3.48 -22.36 -17.76
C PRO A 122 2.49 -21.63 -18.69
N GLU A 123 1.28 -21.37 -18.23
CA GLU A 123 0.27 -20.58 -18.94
C GLU A 123 0.68 -19.12 -19.05
N GLN A 124 1.15 -18.51 -17.97
CA GLN A 124 1.64 -17.13 -17.95
C GLN A 124 2.88 -16.96 -18.84
N HIS A 125 3.80 -17.93 -18.82
CA HIS A 125 4.95 -17.94 -19.74
C HIS A 125 4.52 -17.97 -21.21
N ARG A 126 3.51 -18.78 -21.56
CA ARG A 126 2.94 -18.80 -22.91
C ARG A 126 2.28 -17.48 -23.28
N SER A 127 1.49 -16.90 -22.37
CA SER A 127 0.88 -15.58 -22.58
C SER A 127 1.95 -14.50 -22.85
N TRP A 128 2.99 -14.43 -22.02
CA TRP A 128 4.09 -13.49 -22.24
C TRP A 128 4.79 -13.72 -23.59
N SER A 129 5.06 -14.98 -23.94
CA SER A 129 5.68 -15.35 -25.23
C SER A 129 4.80 -14.99 -26.43
N CYS A 130 3.47 -14.93 -26.26
CA CYS A 130 2.52 -14.46 -27.27
C CYS A 130 2.34 -12.93 -27.29
N GLY A 131 3.14 -12.18 -26.52
CA GLY A 131 3.13 -10.72 -26.51
C GLY A 131 2.10 -10.09 -25.57
N PHE A 132 1.53 -10.84 -24.63
CA PHE A 132 0.66 -10.26 -23.60
C PHE A 132 1.49 -9.55 -22.53
N GLU A 133 1.06 -8.34 -22.16
CA GLU A 133 1.62 -7.59 -21.03
C GLU A 133 1.33 -8.32 -19.72
N MET A 134 2.40 -8.69 -19.02
CA MET A 134 2.32 -9.49 -17.81
C MET A 134 1.82 -8.68 -16.62
N GLY A 135 2.08 -7.37 -16.58
CA GLY A 135 1.58 -6.50 -15.53
C GLY A 135 0.06 -6.43 -15.48
N LYS A 136 -0.62 -6.72 -16.61
CA LYS A 136 -2.09 -6.81 -16.68
C LYS A 136 -2.66 -8.14 -16.16
N LEU A 137 -1.82 -9.15 -15.96
CA LEU A 137 -2.17 -10.50 -15.50
C LEU A 137 -1.72 -10.74 -14.05
N ILE A 138 -0.72 -9.99 -13.58
CA ILE A 138 -0.20 -10.07 -12.22
C ILE A 138 -1.01 -9.14 -11.32
N SER A 139 -1.44 -9.68 -10.19
CA SER A 139 -2.13 -8.92 -9.14
C SER A 139 -1.32 -9.00 -7.86
N VAL A 140 -1.07 -7.84 -7.25
CA VAL A 140 -0.37 -7.70 -5.98
C VAL A 140 -1.40 -7.35 -4.91
N SER A 141 -1.45 -8.15 -3.85
CA SER A 141 -2.34 -7.91 -2.70
C SER A 141 -1.65 -7.20 -1.54
N GLY A 142 -0.32 -7.05 -1.58
CA GLY A 142 0.43 -6.26 -0.63
C GLY A 142 1.92 -6.23 -0.93
N VAL A 143 2.58 -5.12 -0.60
CA VAL A 143 4.02 -4.92 -0.78
C VAL A 143 4.57 -3.97 0.27
N GLY A 144 5.83 -4.17 0.68
CA GLY A 144 6.58 -3.19 1.48
C GLY A 144 7.95 -3.70 1.90
N LEU A 145 8.64 -2.86 2.67
CA LEU A 145 10.00 -3.05 3.13
C LEU A 145 10.03 -3.63 4.54
N VAL A 146 10.95 -4.56 4.76
CA VAL A 146 11.34 -5.05 6.08
C VAL A 146 12.55 -4.23 6.52
N ALA A 147 12.34 -3.32 7.48
CA ALA A 147 13.25 -2.21 7.77
C ALA A 147 14.69 -2.65 8.12
N GLU A 148 14.85 -3.75 8.84
CA GLU A 148 16.16 -4.20 9.32
C GLU A 148 17.00 -4.92 8.24
N ALA A 149 16.41 -5.28 7.10
CA ALA A 149 17.05 -6.19 6.14
C ALA A 149 17.09 -5.66 4.70
N SER A 150 16.65 -4.42 4.44
CA SER A 150 16.41 -3.89 3.09
C SER A 150 15.66 -4.87 2.18
N THR A 151 14.88 -5.75 2.79
CA THR A 151 14.19 -6.85 2.11
C THR A 151 12.82 -6.37 1.71
N VAL A 152 12.44 -6.66 0.48
CA VAL A 152 11.14 -6.35 -0.08
C VAL A 152 10.28 -7.60 0.04
N ALA A 153 9.14 -7.47 0.70
CA ALA A 153 8.12 -8.51 0.77
C ALA A 153 6.97 -8.18 -0.19
N VAL A 154 6.58 -9.15 -1.00
CA VAL A 154 5.49 -9.01 -1.97
C VAL A 154 4.54 -10.19 -1.86
N SER A 155 3.25 -9.90 -1.71
CA SER A 155 2.18 -10.88 -1.81
C SER A 155 1.55 -10.79 -3.18
N PHE A 156 1.85 -11.76 -4.03
CA PHE A 156 1.18 -11.94 -5.31
C PHE A 156 -0.05 -12.83 -5.14
N PHE A 157 -1.16 -12.44 -5.75
CA PHE A 157 -2.43 -13.15 -5.59
C PHE A 157 -2.35 -14.62 -6.03
N ASN A 158 -1.62 -14.91 -7.11
CA ASN A 158 -1.49 -16.26 -7.68
C ASN A 158 -0.10 -16.90 -7.44
N GLN A 159 0.95 -16.08 -7.31
CA GLN A 159 2.33 -16.57 -7.19
C GLN A 159 2.78 -16.77 -5.73
N GLY A 160 1.95 -16.34 -4.77
CA GLY A 160 2.22 -16.49 -3.35
C GLY A 160 2.99 -15.32 -2.74
N PHE A 161 3.42 -15.53 -1.51
CA PHE A 161 4.17 -14.58 -0.71
C PHE A 161 5.66 -14.80 -0.88
N VAL A 162 6.36 -13.79 -1.37
CA VAL A 162 7.78 -13.85 -1.70
C VAL A 162 8.56 -12.70 -1.07
N VAL A 163 9.85 -12.92 -0.86
CA VAL A 163 10.79 -11.90 -0.39
C VAL A 163 12.07 -11.90 -1.22
N ALA A 164 12.67 -10.73 -1.36
CA ALA A 164 13.98 -10.56 -1.98
C ALA A 164 14.66 -9.28 -1.47
N LYS A 165 15.99 -9.28 -1.44
CA LYS A 165 16.80 -8.08 -1.30
C LYS A 165 17.12 -7.50 -2.68
N PRO A 166 17.49 -6.21 -2.76
CA PRO A 166 18.21 -5.68 -3.92
C PRO A 166 19.39 -6.60 -4.26
N ASP A 167 19.64 -6.78 -5.55
CA ASP A 167 20.72 -7.62 -6.11
C ASP A 167 20.56 -9.14 -5.94
N ASP A 168 19.50 -9.62 -5.29
CA ASP A 168 19.18 -11.06 -5.31
C ASP A 168 18.89 -11.52 -6.74
N VAL A 169 19.31 -12.75 -7.07
CA VAL A 169 19.09 -13.35 -8.41
C VAL A 169 17.70 -13.95 -8.54
N SER A 170 17.10 -14.40 -7.43
CA SER A 170 15.80 -15.07 -7.41
C SER A 170 14.98 -14.71 -6.18
N TRP A 171 13.65 -14.78 -6.31
CA TRP A 171 12.73 -14.66 -5.19
C TRP A 171 12.82 -15.84 -4.22
N THR A 172 12.74 -15.55 -2.92
CA THR A 172 12.54 -16.57 -1.89
C THR A 172 11.05 -16.69 -1.58
N VAL A 173 10.47 -17.86 -1.87
CA VAL A 173 9.05 -18.14 -1.57
C VAL A 173 8.89 -18.46 -0.08
N VAL A 174 8.04 -17.69 0.60
CA VAL A 174 7.77 -17.85 2.04
C VAL A 174 6.50 -18.67 2.28
N GLY A 175 5.53 -18.56 1.38
CA GLY A 175 4.29 -19.32 1.46
C GLY A 175 3.37 -19.13 0.27
N ASN A 176 2.53 -20.13 0.00
CA ASN A 176 1.64 -20.15 -1.17
C ASN A 176 0.23 -19.61 -0.85
N GLY A 177 -0.01 -19.14 0.38
CA GLY A 177 -1.30 -18.59 0.78
C GLY A 177 -1.46 -17.16 0.30
N SER A 178 -2.57 -16.86 -0.36
CA SER A 178 -2.94 -15.48 -0.69
C SER A 178 -3.18 -14.69 0.60
N MET A 179 -2.44 -13.59 0.76
CA MET A 179 -2.71 -12.61 1.82
C MET A 179 -3.69 -11.58 1.27
N SER A 180 -4.71 -11.23 2.04
CA SER A 180 -5.67 -10.20 1.62
C SER A 180 -5.13 -8.80 1.87
N SER A 181 -4.21 -8.65 2.83
CA SER A 181 -3.56 -7.37 3.13
C SER A 181 -2.18 -7.61 3.72
N CYS A 182 -1.22 -6.77 3.34
CA CYS A 182 0.11 -6.75 3.93
C CYS A 182 0.57 -5.32 4.16
N MET A 183 1.32 -5.08 5.23
CA MET A 183 1.99 -3.81 5.42
C MET A 183 3.21 -3.88 6.36
N PRO A 184 4.21 -3.02 6.16
CA PRO A 184 5.19 -2.69 7.18
C PRO A 184 4.51 -1.99 8.39
N PHE A 185 4.93 -2.32 9.60
CA PHE A 185 4.53 -1.61 10.82
C PHE A 185 5.62 -1.75 11.88
N ALA A 186 6.02 -0.65 12.52
CA ALA A 186 7.05 -0.63 13.56
C ALA A 186 8.34 -1.41 13.20
N GLY A 187 8.81 -1.27 11.95
CA GLY A 187 10.02 -1.93 11.44
C GLY A 187 9.87 -3.40 11.04
N ARG A 188 8.71 -3.99 11.28
CA ARG A 188 8.36 -5.38 10.94
C ARG A 188 7.36 -5.42 9.80
N PHE A 189 7.12 -6.61 9.25
CA PHE A 189 6.18 -6.79 8.14
C PHE A 189 5.06 -7.76 8.51
N TYR A 190 3.82 -7.26 8.43
CA TYR A 190 2.63 -7.98 8.85
C TYR A 190 1.74 -8.30 7.67
N CYS A 191 1.08 -9.44 7.75
CA CYS A 191 0.13 -9.92 6.75
C CYS A 191 -1.16 -10.33 7.45
N ALA A 192 -2.29 -10.14 6.78
CA ALA A 192 -3.57 -10.63 7.24
C ALA A 192 -4.24 -11.46 6.15
N ASN A 193 -4.92 -12.51 6.59
CA ASN A 193 -5.91 -13.22 5.81
C ASN A 193 -7.02 -13.73 6.75
N TYR A 194 -7.91 -14.56 6.22
CA TYR A 194 -9.02 -15.12 6.98
C TYR A 194 -8.62 -15.93 8.22
N ARG A 195 -7.39 -16.45 8.30
CA ARG A 195 -6.90 -17.19 9.48
C ARG A 195 -6.49 -16.26 10.61
N GLY A 196 -6.14 -15.01 10.31
CA GLY A 196 -5.66 -14.07 11.31
C GLY A 196 -4.51 -13.19 10.81
N VAL A 197 -3.74 -12.66 11.75
CA VAL A 197 -2.61 -11.77 11.49
C VAL A 197 -1.31 -12.55 11.67
N MET A 198 -0.39 -12.39 10.73
CA MET A 198 0.90 -13.06 10.65
C MET A 198 2.03 -12.05 10.60
N LEU A 199 3.16 -12.40 11.18
CA LEU A 199 4.41 -11.67 11.13
C LEU A 199 5.40 -12.40 10.21
N LEU A 200 6.01 -11.68 9.29
CA LEU A 200 7.16 -12.17 8.55
C LEU A 200 8.41 -12.12 9.45
N THR A 201 9.00 -13.28 9.69
CA THR A 201 10.29 -13.38 10.38
C THR A 201 11.40 -13.58 9.36
N THR A 202 12.28 -12.60 9.22
CA THR A 202 13.53 -12.68 8.45
C THR A 202 14.69 -12.71 9.43
N SER A 203 15.02 -13.88 9.97
CA SER A 203 16.20 -14.01 10.86
C SER A 203 17.49 -13.76 10.09
N SER A 204 18.54 -13.28 10.77
CA SER A 204 19.89 -13.25 10.21
C SER A 204 20.38 -14.68 9.91
N ASP A 205 20.59 -14.95 8.62
CA ASP A 205 21.37 -16.03 7.97
C ASP A 205 21.14 -17.52 8.33
N GLN A 206 20.42 -17.88 9.41
CA GLN A 206 20.32 -19.29 9.84
C GLN A 206 18.95 -19.95 9.63
N GLN A 207 17.88 -19.20 9.37
CA GLN A 207 16.56 -19.76 9.10
C GLN A 207 15.91 -19.10 7.88
N PRO A 208 15.24 -19.89 7.01
CA PRO A 208 14.53 -19.33 5.89
C PRO A 208 13.41 -18.40 6.38
N PRO A 209 13.11 -17.33 5.61
CA PRO A 209 11.98 -16.46 5.89
C PRO A 209 10.70 -17.28 6.04
N ARG A 210 9.90 -16.97 7.05
CA ARG A 210 8.63 -17.66 7.33
C ARG A 210 7.60 -16.72 7.92
N LEU A 211 6.33 -17.08 7.75
CA LEU A 211 5.21 -16.39 8.38
C LEU A 211 4.86 -17.07 9.70
N HIS A 212 4.81 -16.29 10.78
CA HIS A 212 4.42 -16.73 12.10
C HIS A 212 3.06 -16.13 12.47
N MET A 213 2.10 -16.95 12.88
CA MET A 213 0.79 -16.47 13.34
C MET A 213 0.97 -15.66 14.64
N VAL A 214 0.57 -14.39 14.63
CA VAL A 214 0.61 -13.54 15.84
C VAL A 214 -0.77 -13.36 16.46
N VAL A 215 -1.82 -13.51 15.66
CA VAL A 215 -3.21 -13.50 16.13
C VAL A 215 -3.98 -14.56 15.36
N ASP A 216 -4.48 -15.59 16.04
CA ASP A 216 -5.27 -16.67 15.43
C ASP A 216 -6.77 -16.37 15.51
N ARG A 217 -7.44 -16.44 14.36
CA ARG A 217 -8.89 -16.23 14.20
C ARG A 217 -9.59 -17.42 13.56
N SER A 218 -8.88 -18.50 13.30
CA SER A 218 -9.40 -19.70 12.63
C SER A 218 -10.63 -20.29 13.31
N LYS A 219 -10.77 -20.11 14.63
CA LYS A 219 -11.87 -20.65 15.45
C LYS A 219 -13.07 -19.71 15.59
N SER A 220 -12.98 -18.48 15.10
CA SER A 220 -13.90 -17.39 15.48
C SER A 220 -15.01 -17.09 14.46
N CYS A 221 -15.00 -17.70 13.27
CA CYS A 221 -15.94 -17.35 12.19
C CYS A 221 -16.21 -18.52 11.24
N ASP A 222 -17.37 -18.48 10.57
CA ASP A 222 -17.77 -19.42 9.52
C ASP A 222 -16.87 -19.30 8.28
N LEU A 223 -16.38 -20.44 7.77
CA LEU A 223 -15.47 -20.55 6.62
C LEU A 223 -16.02 -19.89 5.35
N PHE A 224 -17.35 -19.88 5.17
CA PHE A 224 -17.99 -19.24 4.02
C PHE A 224 -18.00 -17.71 4.11
N GLN A 225 -18.22 -17.14 5.31
CA GLN A 225 -18.09 -15.70 5.53
C GLN A 225 -16.62 -15.26 5.44
N MET A 226 -15.70 -16.09 5.91
CA MET A 226 -14.25 -15.87 5.89
C MET A 226 -13.70 -15.57 4.49
N MET A 227 -14.13 -16.30 3.46
CA MET A 227 -13.63 -16.12 2.08
C MET A 227 -14.14 -14.84 1.41
N ARG A 228 -15.25 -14.27 1.88
CA ARG A 228 -15.87 -13.07 1.28
C ARG A 228 -15.61 -11.79 2.10
N THR A 229 -14.99 -11.94 3.27
CA THR A 229 -14.62 -10.81 4.13
C THR A 229 -13.32 -10.20 3.63
N HIS A 230 -13.34 -8.91 3.34
CA HIS A 230 -12.11 -8.18 3.03
C HIS A 230 -11.43 -7.81 4.35
N HIS A 231 -10.15 -8.16 4.48
CA HIS A 231 -9.34 -7.87 5.66
C HIS A 231 -8.26 -6.87 5.26
N GLN A 232 -8.16 -5.77 5.98
CA GLN A 232 -7.20 -4.73 5.69
C GLN A 232 -6.47 -4.29 6.95
N LEU A 233 -5.15 -4.41 6.91
CA LEU A 233 -4.28 -3.80 7.90
C LEU A 233 -4.10 -2.31 7.57
N VAL A 234 -4.06 -1.49 8.61
CA VAL A 234 -3.79 -0.06 8.54
C VAL A 234 -2.99 0.39 9.75
N ASP A 235 -1.99 1.25 9.52
CA ASP A 235 -1.29 1.98 10.56
C ASP A 235 -2.09 3.25 10.86
N ASN A 236 -2.72 3.27 12.04
CA ASN A 236 -3.51 4.40 12.51
C ASN A 236 -2.71 5.26 13.49
N GLY A 237 -1.67 5.93 12.99
CA GLY A 237 -0.86 6.85 13.80
C GLY A 237 -0.02 6.15 14.86
N GLY A 238 0.54 4.98 14.55
CA GLY A 238 1.34 4.16 15.46
C GLY A 238 0.57 3.02 16.11
N GLU A 239 -0.71 2.83 15.77
CA GLU A 239 -1.51 1.67 16.19
C GLU A 239 -1.86 0.79 15.00
N LEU A 240 -1.48 -0.48 15.05
CA LEU A 240 -1.85 -1.45 14.02
C LEU A 240 -3.32 -1.85 14.20
N MET A 241 -4.12 -1.60 13.16
CA MET A 241 -5.53 -1.93 13.14
C MET A 241 -5.86 -2.93 12.04
N LEU A 242 -6.88 -3.74 12.28
CA LEU A 242 -7.49 -4.65 11.32
C LEU A 242 -8.93 -4.23 11.09
N VAL A 243 -9.23 -3.81 9.86
CA VAL A 243 -10.58 -3.48 9.40
C VAL A 243 -11.12 -4.67 8.62
N LEU A 244 -12.31 -5.14 9.01
CA LEU A 244 -13.03 -6.22 8.36
C LEU A 244 -14.27 -5.68 7.69
N ARG A 245 -14.47 -6.06 6.43
CA ARG A 245 -15.65 -5.73 5.66
C ARG A 245 -16.35 -7.01 5.23
N THR A 246 -17.47 -7.32 5.90
CA THR A 246 -18.19 -8.58 5.75
C THR A 246 -19.50 -8.35 4.97
N PRO A 247 -19.76 -9.08 3.87
CA PRO A 247 -21.06 -9.04 3.20
C PRO A 247 -22.15 -9.69 4.06
N LEU A 248 -23.26 -8.98 4.22
CA LEU A 248 -24.49 -9.50 4.81
C LEU A 248 -25.47 -9.81 3.66
N TYR A 249 -25.79 -11.10 3.48
CA TYR A 249 -26.83 -11.53 2.55
C TYR A 249 -28.18 -11.42 3.25
N GLN A 250 -28.92 -10.34 3.00
CA GLN A 250 -30.32 -10.22 3.41
C GLN A 250 -31.23 -10.36 2.19
N TYR A 251 -32.47 -10.82 2.41
CA TYR A 251 -33.47 -11.01 1.36
C TYR A 251 -33.83 -9.73 0.59
N SER A 252 -33.52 -8.54 1.15
CA SER A 252 -33.90 -7.23 0.62
C SER A 252 -32.73 -6.33 0.18
N GLY A 253 -31.47 -6.81 0.18
CA GLY A 253 -30.34 -6.01 -0.29
C GLY A 253 -28.94 -6.53 0.07
N TYR A 254 -27.93 -5.93 -0.55
CA TYR A 254 -26.51 -6.15 -0.25
C TYR A 254 -26.05 -5.17 0.84
N GLU A 255 -26.15 -5.57 2.11
CA GLU A 255 -25.61 -4.79 3.22
C GLU A 255 -24.18 -5.25 3.56
N ARG A 256 -23.36 -4.36 4.12
CA ARG A 256 -21.98 -4.66 4.52
C ARG A 256 -21.79 -4.27 5.97
N ARG A 257 -21.24 -5.17 6.78
CA ARG A 257 -20.82 -4.91 8.15
C ARG A 257 -19.35 -4.55 8.18
N TYR A 258 -19.02 -3.55 8.99
CA TYR A 258 -17.64 -3.12 9.24
C TYR A 258 -17.29 -3.37 10.70
N ASP A 259 -16.29 -4.21 10.94
CA ASP A 259 -15.74 -4.45 12.27
C ASP A 259 -14.29 -3.99 12.30
N VAL A 260 -13.91 -3.24 13.34
CA VAL A 260 -12.56 -2.70 13.49
C VAL A 260 -11.96 -3.20 14.79
N TYR A 261 -10.70 -3.64 14.69
CA TYR A 261 -9.95 -4.14 15.82
C TYR A 261 -8.58 -3.49 15.90
N ARG A 262 -8.16 -3.13 17.12
CA ARG A 262 -6.74 -2.91 17.44
C ARG A 262 -6.06 -4.28 17.53
N VAL A 263 -4.91 -4.42 16.88
CA VAL A 263 -4.10 -5.65 16.94
C VAL A 263 -3.19 -5.54 18.16
N ASP A 264 -3.53 -6.25 19.24
CA ASP A 264 -2.68 -6.32 20.42
C ASP A 264 -1.60 -7.38 20.21
N LEU A 265 -0.41 -6.92 19.80
CA LEU A 265 0.71 -7.80 19.45
C LEU A 265 1.34 -8.48 20.67
N GLU A 266 1.22 -7.90 21.86
CA GLU A 266 1.76 -8.49 23.09
C GLU A 266 0.84 -9.60 23.60
N ALA A 267 -0.46 -9.33 23.65
CA ALA A 267 -1.46 -10.30 24.09
C ALA A 267 -1.82 -11.31 22.98
N GLY A 268 -1.50 -11.03 21.71
CA GLY A 268 -1.82 -11.89 20.57
C GLY A 268 -3.33 -11.94 20.28
N VAL A 269 -4.05 -10.85 20.54
CA VAL A 269 -5.52 -10.78 20.43
C VAL A 269 -5.97 -9.57 19.61
N LEU A 270 -7.22 -9.64 19.12
CA LEU A 270 -7.91 -8.50 18.54
C LEU A 270 -8.81 -7.84 19.58
N VAL A 271 -8.61 -6.54 19.80
CA VAL A 271 -9.44 -5.73 20.71
C VAL A 271 -10.41 -4.91 19.85
N PRO A 272 -11.73 -5.10 19.95
CA PRO A 272 -12.69 -4.33 19.16
C PRO A 272 -12.64 -2.85 19.58
N ILE A 273 -12.71 -1.96 18.59
CA ILE A 273 -12.70 -0.51 18.80
C ILE A 273 -13.86 0.15 18.06
N LYS A 274 -14.27 1.32 18.55
CA LYS A 274 -15.36 2.13 17.97
C LYS A 274 -14.91 3.51 17.49
N GLY A 275 -13.60 3.69 17.33
CA GLY A 275 -13.02 4.95 16.87
C GLY A 275 -11.60 4.75 16.34
N PHE A 276 -11.15 5.72 15.55
CA PHE A 276 -9.81 5.85 14.97
C PHE A 276 -9.02 6.99 15.63
N ASN A 277 -9.42 7.44 16.82
CA ASN A 277 -8.73 8.47 17.60
C ASN A 277 -8.57 9.79 16.81
N GLY A 278 -9.67 10.30 16.23
CA GLY A 278 -9.64 11.55 15.45
C GLY A 278 -9.09 11.40 14.03
N ARG A 279 -8.92 10.16 13.55
CA ARG A 279 -8.49 9.85 12.19
C ARG A 279 -9.63 9.23 11.38
N ALA A 280 -9.43 9.10 10.08
CA ALA A 280 -10.29 8.35 9.18
C ALA A 280 -9.46 7.35 8.38
N VAL A 281 -10.08 6.24 7.98
CA VAL A 281 -9.43 5.20 7.18
C VAL A 281 -10.01 5.23 5.77
N PHE A 282 -9.15 5.46 4.78
CA PHE A 282 -9.50 5.25 3.37
C PHE A 282 -9.11 3.82 2.99
N MET A 283 -10.04 3.06 2.44
CA MET A 283 -9.91 1.63 2.20
C MET A 283 -10.36 1.29 0.76
N GLY A 284 -9.43 0.77 -0.04
CA GLY A 284 -9.71 0.09 -1.30
C GLY A 284 -9.69 -1.44 -1.13
N ILE A 285 -9.71 -2.19 -2.23
CA ILE A 285 -9.68 -3.67 -2.19
C ILE A 285 -8.33 -4.21 -1.68
N GLY A 286 -7.22 -3.54 -2.04
CA GLY A 286 -5.86 -4.01 -1.77
C GLY A 286 -4.98 -3.04 -0.98
N ARG A 287 -5.55 -1.91 -0.52
CA ARG A 287 -4.78 -0.86 0.18
C ARG A 287 -5.68 -0.10 1.15
N ALA A 288 -5.10 0.34 2.26
CA ALA A 288 -5.67 1.38 3.09
C ALA A 288 -4.63 2.38 3.56
N ILE A 289 -5.10 3.58 3.90
CA ILE A 289 -4.32 4.62 4.56
C ILE A 289 -5.17 5.22 5.69
N SER A 290 -4.51 5.68 6.75
CA SER A 290 -5.14 6.47 7.81
C SER A 290 -4.72 7.93 7.69
N VAL A 291 -5.69 8.83 7.70
CA VAL A 291 -5.50 10.29 7.57
C VAL A 291 -6.10 10.98 8.78
N SER A 292 -5.42 11.99 9.31
CA SER A 292 -5.98 12.81 10.41
C SER A 292 -7.21 13.58 9.92
N ALA A 293 -8.26 13.66 10.75
CA ALA A 293 -9.41 14.54 10.49
C ALA A 293 -9.13 15.99 10.91
N GLU A 294 -7.98 16.25 11.55
CA GLU A 294 -7.52 17.58 11.90
C GLU A 294 -6.92 18.31 10.68
N THR A 295 -6.51 19.57 10.88
CA THR A 295 -5.81 20.33 9.84
C THR A 295 -4.62 19.53 9.29
N PRO A 296 -4.47 19.42 7.96
CA PRO A 296 -5.13 20.21 6.89
C PRO A 296 -6.44 19.62 6.33
N PHE A 297 -6.92 18.48 6.84
CA PHE A 297 -8.02 17.71 6.24
C PHE A 297 -9.33 17.85 7.01
N SER A 298 -9.73 19.08 7.35
CA SER A 298 -10.94 19.33 8.18
C SER A 298 -12.26 18.89 7.54
N SER A 299 -12.27 18.56 6.24
CA SER A 299 -13.43 17.98 5.55
C SER A 299 -13.58 16.46 5.77
N VAL A 300 -12.54 15.81 6.31
CA VAL A 300 -12.56 14.38 6.62
C VAL A 300 -13.25 14.20 7.96
N ALA A 301 -14.28 13.35 8.00
CA ALA A 301 -14.95 13.02 9.25
C ALA A 301 -14.11 12.02 10.04
N ALA A 302 -13.90 12.30 11.33
CA ALA A 302 -13.26 11.37 12.25
C ALA A 302 -14.06 10.05 12.35
N ASP A 303 -13.37 8.98 12.74
CA ASP A 303 -13.95 7.66 13.02
C ASP A 303 -14.71 7.07 11.82
N THR A 304 -14.35 7.48 10.61
CA THR A 304 -15.04 7.11 9.38
C THR A 304 -14.15 6.25 8.48
N ILE A 305 -14.72 5.18 7.93
CA ILE A 305 -14.14 4.37 6.87
C ILE A 305 -14.68 4.90 5.54
N TYR A 306 -13.80 5.48 4.71
CA TYR A 306 -14.13 5.88 3.35
C TYR A 306 -13.73 4.79 2.36
N LEU A 307 -14.66 4.38 1.51
CA LEU A 307 -14.45 3.29 0.56
C LEU A 307 -13.94 3.82 -0.78
N GLY A 308 -12.88 3.19 -1.29
CA GLY A 308 -12.41 3.40 -2.64
C GLY A 308 -13.43 2.95 -3.69
N HIS A 309 -13.37 3.50 -4.90
CA HIS A 309 -14.34 3.14 -5.96
C HIS A 309 -14.18 1.70 -6.47
N ASP A 310 -13.04 1.06 -6.18
CA ASP A 310 -12.84 -0.36 -6.46
C ASP A 310 -13.64 -1.26 -5.50
N CYS A 311 -14.15 -0.73 -4.40
CA CYS A 311 -15.04 -1.47 -3.52
C CYS A 311 -16.48 -1.45 -4.04
N ASP A 312 -17.11 -2.64 -4.16
CA ASP A 312 -18.54 -2.76 -4.47
C ASP A 312 -19.40 -1.99 -3.45
N GLY A 313 -19.89 -0.77 -3.73
CA GLY A 313 -20.82 -0.18 -2.76
C GLY A 313 -21.34 1.22 -3.03
N HIS A 314 -22.67 1.32 -2.95
CA HIS A 314 -23.51 2.51 -2.94
C HIS A 314 -23.18 3.54 -1.83
N ILE A 315 -22.32 3.19 -0.86
CA ILE A 315 -21.90 4.06 0.25
C ILE A 315 -20.47 4.57 0.04
N GLN A 316 -20.26 5.86 0.26
CA GLN A 316 -18.97 6.51 0.25
C GLN A 316 -18.21 6.33 1.57
N GLY A 317 -18.94 6.34 2.69
CA GLY A 317 -18.36 6.31 4.02
C GLY A 317 -19.25 5.58 5.04
N TYR A 318 -18.61 5.01 6.06
CA TYR A 318 -19.25 4.37 7.22
C TYR A 318 -18.57 4.84 8.50
N ASN A 319 -19.32 5.46 9.42
CA ASN A 319 -18.79 5.88 10.71
C ASN A 319 -18.88 4.72 11.71
N ILE A 320 -17.75 4.36 12.33
CA ILE A 320 -17.66 3.18 13.22
C ILE A 320 -18.12 3.47 14.65
N ALA A 321 -18.26 4.74 15.02
CA ALA A 321 -18.71 5.15 16.35
C ALA A 321 -20.24 5.07 16.48
N ASP A 322 -20.97 5.57 15.48
CA ASP A 322 -22.43 5.66 15.48
C ASP A 322 -23.14 4.79 14.43
N GLY A 323 -22.40 4.20 13.48
CA GLY A 323 -22.94 3.34 12.41
C GLY A 323 -23.58 4.11 11.26
N SER A 324 -23.45 5.44 11.21
CA SER A 324 -23.98 6.27 10.13
C SER A 324 -23.27 6.00 8.79
N THR A 325 -24.01 6.18 7.68
CA THR A 325 -23.49 6.00 6.33
C THR A 325 -23.65 7.28 5.51
N CYS A 326 -22.66 7.56 4.65
CA CYS A 326 -22.76 8.59 3.62
C CYS A 326 -22.87 7.91 2.25
N SER A 327 -23.88 8.26 1.45
CA SER A 327 -24.16 7.66 0.13
C SER A 327 -23.76 8.57 -1.03
N LEU A 328 -23.55 7.99 -2.21
CA LEU A 328 -23.30 8.73 -3.46
C LEU A 328 -24.55 9.51 -3.90
N GLU A 329 -24.47 10.84 -4.03
CA GLU A 329 -25.35 11.55 -4.96
C GLU A 329 -24.82 11.32 -6.39
N LEU A 330 -25.72 10.99 -7.31
CA LEU A 330 -25.46 10.34 -8.59
C LEU A 330 -24.79 11.19 -9.69
N ASP A 331 -24.21 12.37 -9.39
CA ASP A 331 -23.87 13.36 -10.43
C ASP A 331 -22.41 13.83 -10.49
N GLU A 332 -21.45 13.09 -9.91
CA GLU A 332 -20.04 13.54 -9.86
C GLU A 332 -19.11 12.74 -10.78
N LEU A 333 -19.28 12.95 -12.10
CA LEU A 333 -18.31 12.55 -13.14
C LEU A 333 -17.37 13.70 -13.56
N VAL A 334 -17.36 14.80 -12.82
CA VAL A 334 -16.55 15.99 -13.11
C VAL A 334 -15.73 16.35 -11.87
N CYS A 335 -14.43 16.03 -11.88
CA CYS A 335 -13.41 16.36 -10.87
C CYS A 335 -13.82 16.09 -9.40
N PRO A 336 -13.14 15.22 -8.63
CA PRO A 336 -13.50 14.99 -7.23
C PRO A 336 -13.61 16.33 -6.47
N PRO A 337 -14.81 16.75 -6.02
CA PRO A 337 -15.05 18.09 -5.52
C PRO A 337 -14.46 18.31 -4.13
N SER A 338 -14.05 17.24 -3.46
CA SER A 338 -13.43 17.26 -2.14
C SER A 338 -12.13 16.45 -2.08
N VAL A 339 -11.34 16.70 -1.02
CA VAL A 339 -10.16 15.87 -0.71
C VAL A 339 -10.56 14.42 -0.42
N VAL A 340 -11.75 14.19 0.14
CA VAL A 340 -12.28 12.84 0.40
C VAL A 340 -12.42 12.08 -0.92
N ASP A 341 -13.01 12.69 -1.93
CA ASP A 341 -13.21 12.03 -3.23
C ASP A 341 -11.88 11.79 -3.95
N CYS A 342 -10.94 12.74 -3.85
CA CYS A 342 -9.58 12.53 -4.33
C CYS A 342 -8.98 11.27 -3.69
N LEU A 343 -8.95 11.19 -2.36
CA LEU A 343 -8.35 10.09 -1.63
C LEU A 343 -9.05 8.75 -1.91
N ARG A 344 -10.37 8.74 -2.07
CA ARG A 344 -11.16 7.54 -2.46
C ARG A 344 -10.82 7.04 -3.86
N VAL A 345 -10.57 7.93 -4.82
CA VAL A 345 -10.07 7.53 -6.14
C VAL A 345 -8.63 6.98 -6.02
N CYS A 346 -7.81 7.61 -5.20
CA CYS A 346 -6.39 7.27 -5.08
C CYS A 346 -6.14 5.95 -4.34
N ILE A 347 -7.06 5.52 -3.47
CA ILE A 347 -6.86 4.30 -2.67
C ILE A 347 -7.15 3.00 -3.43
N GLN A 348 -7.67 3.09 -4.67
CA GLN A 348 -7.91 1.93 -5.53
C GLN A 348 -6.63 1.09 -5.68
N GLY A 349 -6.72 -0.19 -5.36
CA GLY A 349 -5.55 -0.97 -4.92
C GLY A 349 -4.96 -1.98 -5.91
N VAL A 350 -5.58 -2.23 -7.08
CA VAL A 350 -5.22 -3.43 -7.86
C VAL A 350 -5.02 -3.17 -9.36
N GLY A 351 -3.84 -3.52 -9.88
CA GLY A 351 -3.57 -3.79 -11.29
C GLY A 351 -3.95 -2.66 -12.25
N ARG A 352 -4.77 -2.96 -13.26
CA ARG A 352 -5.13 -2.07 -14.39
C ARG A 352 -5.76 -0.73 -13.98
N TRP A 353 -6.19 -0.58 -12.73
CA TRP A 353 -6.77 0.65 -12.19
C TRP A 353 -5.73 1.63 -11.63
N LEU A 354 -4.45 1.24 -11.65
CA LEU A 354 -3.31 2.07 -11.24
C LEU A 354 -2.65 2.82 -12.41
N ALA A 355 -2.95 2.44 -13.65
CA ALA A 355 -2.26 2.87 -14.87
C ALA A 355 -3.09 3.80 -15.76
#